data_AF-A0A8A4U2K2-F1
#
_entry.id   AF-A0A8A4U2K2-F1
#
_cell.length_a   1.000
_cell.length_b   1.000
_cell.length_c   1.000
_cell.angle_alpha   90.00
_cell.angle_beta   90.00
_cell.angle_gamma   90.00
#
_symmetry.space_group_name_H-M   'P 1'
#
loop_
_entity.id
_entity.type
_entity.pdbx_description
1 polymer ?
#
loop_
_entity_poly.entity_id
_entity_poly.type
_entity_poly.pdbx_seq_one_letter_code
_entity_poly.pdbx_strand_id
1 'polypeptide(L)'
;MAEREELMPRYDPSLVLAPQTLKNCFLAWLVPGLGYWLLDRKKSAVLISVCLYTAYFFAFLLGGDLYELTTEGKIRMLGTICQSGMGIPYFLAKLGLDRGSPLNASYDYGTTYFLIAGMINWLVVMDIFDISVKRK
;
A
#
# COMPACT_ATOMS: atom_id res chain seq x y z
N MET A 1 28.25 24.15 21.82
CA MET A 1 28.05 22.91 21.04
C MET A 1 27.02 21.95 21.65
N ALA A 2 26.50 22.19 22.87
CA ALA A 2 25.49 21.33 23.52
C ALA A 2 24.02 21.61 23.12
N GLU A 3 23.72 22.70 22.41
CA GLU A 3 22.33 23.05 22.02
C GLU A 3 21.85 22.41 20.70
N ARG A 4 22.71 21.71 19.95
CA ARG A 4 22.31 21.07 18.67
C ARG A 4 21.86 19.60 18.80
N GLU A 5 21.93 19.01 19.99
CA GLU A 5 21.40 17.66 20.24
C GLU A 5 19.90 17.65 20.57
N GLU A 6 19.29 18.81 20.86
CA GLU A 6 17.88 18.89 21.28
C GLU A 6 16.87 19.07 20.14
N LEU A 7 17.35 19.24 18.90
CA LEU A 7 16.51 19.50 17.72
C LEU A 7 16.31 18.29 16.80
N MET A 8 16.58 17.07 17.29
CA MET A 8 16.20 15.84 16.62
C MET A 8 14.77 15.48 17.05
N PRO A 9 13.85 15.16 16.14
CA PRO A 9 12.51 14.72 16.52
C PRO A 9 12.65 13.48 17.41
N ARG A 10 12.39 13.67 18.71
CA ARG A 10 12.50 12.63 19.71
C ARG A 10 11.38 11.64 19.44
N TYR A 11 11.76 10.41 19.09
CA TYR A 11 10.84 9.27 19.05
C TYR A 11 9.98 9.29 20.32
N ASP A 12 8.66 9.47 20.13
CA ASP A 12 7.72 9.52 21.24
C ASP A 12 6.92 8.21 21.27
N PRO A 13 7.22 7.30 22.20
CA PRO A 13 6.54 6.00 22.28
C PRO A 13 5.04 6.14 22.59
N SER A 14 4.58 7.28 23.13
CA SER A 14 3.15 7.52 23.37
C SER A 14 2.34 7.67 22.08
N LEU A 15 2.99 8.03 20.96
CA LEU A 15 2.35 8.24 19.66
C LEU A 15 2.11 6.95 18.88
N VAL A 16 2.71 5.83 19.30
CA VAL A 16 2.58 4.52 18.62
C VAL A 16 1.14 4.04 18.59
N LEU A 17 0.42 4.21 19.71
CA LEU A 17 -0.99 3.83 19.86
C LEU A 17 -1.92 5.05 19.80
N ALA A 18 -1.41 6.23 19.46
CA ALA A 18 -2.23 7.41 19.36
C ALA A 18 -3.32 7.20 18.30
N PRO A 19 -4.58 7.59 18.58
CA PRO A 19 -5.70 7.37 17.66
C PRO A 19 -5.49 8.06 16.31
N GLN A 20 -4.73 9.16 16.29
CA GLN A 20 -4.38 9.89 15.07
C GLN A 20 -3.43 9.08 14.17
N THR A 21 -2.41 8.44 14.74
CA THR A 21 -1.47 7.56 14.02
C THR A 21 -2.21 6.37 13.40
N LEU A 22 -3.04 5.70 14.20
CA LEU A 22 -3.84 4.56 13.73
C LEU A 22 -4.79 4.96 12.59
N LYS A 23 -5.46 6.12 12.73
CA LYS A 23 -6.32 6.66 11.68
C LYS A 23 -5.54 6.94 10.38
N ASN A 24 -4.36 7.55 10.48
CA ASN A 24 -3.53 7.86 9.30
C ASN A 24 -3.07 6.59 8.59
N CYS A 25 -2.60 5.58 9.34
CA CYS A 25 -2.19 4.30 8.78
C CYS A 25 -3.36 3.54 8.13
N PHE A 26 -4.52 3.53 8.79
CA PHE A 26 -5.71 2.87 8.25
C PHE A 26 -6.18 3.53 6.95
N LEU A 27 -6.21 4.87 6.90
CA LEU A 27 -6.59 5.60 5.69
C LEU A 27 -5.55 5.47 4.57
N ALA A 28 -4.26 5.39 4.91
CA ALA A 28 -3.20 5.10 3.95
C ALA A 28 -3.34 3.71 3.31
N TRP A 29 -3.70 2.71 4.11
CA TRP A 29 -3.94 1.36 3.63
C TRP A 29 -5.22 1.29 2.77
N LEU A 30 -6.29 1.94 3.22
CA LEU A 30 -7.59 1.89 2.57
C LEU A 30 -7.57 2.53 1.17
N VAL A 31 -6.96 3.71 1.05
CA VAL A 31 -6.84 4.45 -0.21
C VAL A 31 -5.39 4.87 -0.42
N PRO A 32 -4.72 4.30 -1.43
CA PRO A 32 -3.35 4.66 -1.78
C PRO A 32 -3.14 6.17 -1.89
N GLY A 33 -2.27 6.71 -1.03
CA GLY A 33 -1.87 8.13 -0.97
C GLY A 33 -2.69 9.04 -0.04
N LEU A 34 -3.83 8.60 0.52
CA LEU A 34 -4.62 9.43 1.46
C LEU A 34 -3.86 9.75 2.75
N GLY A 35 -3.04 8.83 3.27
CA GLY A 35 -2.34 9.09 4.52
C GLY A 35 -1.26 10.20 4.41
N TYR A 36 -0.63 10.37 3.24
CA TYR A 36 0.26 11.52 3.01
C TYR A 36 -0.51 12.84 2.95
N TRP A 37 -1.76 12.82 2.48
CA TRP A 37 -2.61 14.02 2.47
C TRP A 37 -2.89 14.49 3.90
N LEU A 38 -3.20 13.56 4.81
CA LEU A 38 -3.48 13.87 6.23
C LEU A 38 -2.25 14.41 6.97
N LEU A 39 -1.05 14.04 6.51
CA LEU A 39 0.22 14.56 7.02
C LEU A 39 0.68 15.86 6.32
N ASP A 40 -0.20 16.50 5.55
CA ASP A 40 0.05 17.70 4.72
C ASP A 40 1.19 17.56 3.69
N ARG A 41 1.59 16.32 3.37
CA ARG A 41 2.61 15.99 2.34
C ARG A 41 1.95 15.80 0.98
N LYS A 42 1.30 16.85 0.47
CA LYS A 42 0.47 16.82 -0.76
C LYS A 42 1.21 16.32 -2.00
N LYS A 43 2.49 16.68 -2.17
CA LYS A 43 3.32 16.22 -3.29
C LYS A 43 3.48 14.70 -3.28
N SER A 44 3.84 14.14 -2.12
CA SER A 44 3.99 12.69 -1.93
C SER A 44 2.65 11.97 -2.11
N ALA A 45 1.55 12.56 -1.62
CA ALA A 45 0.21 12.01 -1.81
C ALA A 45 -0.11 11.81 -3.29
N VAL A 46 0.04 12.87 -4.10
CA VAL A 46 -0.26 12.82 -5.54
C VAL A 46 0.68 11.84 -6.26
N LEU A 47 1.99 11.91 -6.02
CA LEU A 47 2.97 11.04 -6.68
C LEU A 47 2.71 9.55 -6.39
N ILE A 48 2.45 9.21 -5.13
CA ILE A 48 2.21 7.82 -4.71
C ILE A 48 0.86 7.33 -5.23
N SER A 49 -0.21 8.13 -5.13
CA SER A 49 -1.51 7.77 -5.71
C SER A 49 -1.38 7.51 -7.20
N VAL A 50 -0.79 8.44 -7.96
CA VAL A 50 -0.64 8.30 -9.42
C VAL A 50 0.19 7.07 -9.77
N CYS A 51 1.32 6.85 -9.10
CA CYS A 51 2.17 5.69 -9.32
C CYS A 51 1.43 4.37 -9.08
N LEU A 52 0.77 4.23 -7.92
CA LEU A 52 0.09 3.00 -7.52
C LEU A 52 -1.14 2.72 -8.38
N TYR A 53 -1.97 3.73 -8.64
CA TYR A 53 -3.12 3.54 -9.53
C TYR A 53 -2.68 3.22 -10.95
N THR A 54 -1.64 3.86 -11.48
CA THR A 54 -1.13 3.55 -12.82
C THR A 54 -0.64 2.10 -12.90
N ALA A 55 0.18 1.65 -11.95
CA ALA A 55 0.65 0.26 -11.90
C ALA A 55 -0.51 -0.74 -11.80
N TYR A 56 -1.52 -0.43 -10.98
CA TYR A 56 -2.73 -1.22 -10.83
C TYR A 56 -3.57 -1.28 -12.13
N PHE A 57 -3.74 -0.14 -12.82
CA PHE A 57 -4.45 -0.11 -14.10
C PHE A 57 -3.69 -0.90 -15.17
N PHE A 58 -2.36 -0.81 -15.23
CA PHE A 58 -1.56 -1.64 -16.13
C PHE A 58 -1.70 -3.12 -15.80
N ALA A 59 -1.70 -3.50 -14.52
CA ALA A 59 -1.91 -4.89 -14.11
C ALA A 59 -3.23 -5.45 -14.65
N PHE A 60 -4.31 -4.66 -14.52
CA PHE A 60 -5.63 -4.99 -15.04
C PHE A 60 -5.65 -5.11 -16.56
N LEU A 61 -5.05 -4.16 -17.28
CA LEU A 61 -4.98 -4.19 -18.76
C LEU A 61 -4.20 -5.39 -19.30
N LEU A 62 -3.18 -5.84 -18.58
CA LEU A 62 -2.39 -7.02 -18.93
C LEU A 62 -3.13 -8.34 -18.60
N GLY A 63 -4.29 -8.26 -17.96
CA GLY A 63 -5.11 -9.41 -17.56
C GLY A 63 -4.48 -10.20 -16.41
N GLY A 64 -3.82 -9.51 -15.47
CA GLY A 64 -3.24 -10.11 -14.28
C GLY A 64 -4.29 -10.80 -13.41
N ASP A 65 -3.85 -11.72 -12.55
CA ASP A 65 -4.70 -12.44 -11.61
C ASP A 65 -4.56 -11.91 -10.20
N LEU A 66 -5.68 -11.95 -9.48
CA LEU A 66 -5.73 -11.68 -8.06
C LEU A 66 -5.77 -13.01 -7.33
N TYR A 67 -4.73 -13.27 -6.54
CA TYR A 67 -4.60 -14.55 -5.85
C TYR A 67 -5.78 -14.78 -4.91
N GLU A 68 -6.35 -15.97 -5.02
CA GLU A 68 -7.40 -16.41 -4.12
C GLU A 68 -6.84 -16.97 -2.83
N LEU A 69 -7.57 -16.73 -1.73
CA LEU A 69 -7.35 -17.37 -0.44
C LEU A 69 -7.72 -18.85 -0.55
N THR A 70 -6.80 -19.67 -1.05
CA THR A 70 -6.94 -21.12 -1.09
C THR A 70 -6.03 -21.76 -0.05
N THR A 71 -6.58 -22.74 0.67
CA THR A 71 -5.87 -23.45 1.76
C THR A 71 -4.71 -24.30 1.23
N GLU A 72 -4.73 -24.66 -0.06
CA GLU A 72 -3.77 -25.58 -0.66
C GLU A 72 -2.43 -24.92 -1.06
N GLY A 73 -2.36 -23.58 -1.12
CA GLY A 73 -1.18 -22.85 -1.60
C GLY A 73 -0.67 -21.81 -0.63
N LYS A 74 0.34 -22.14 0.19
CA LYS A 74 0.98 -21.18 1.11
C LYS A 74 1.53 -19.92 0.41
N ILE A 75 2.11 -20.08 -0.77
CA ILE A 75 2.64 -18.96 -1.56
C ILE A 75 1.50 -18.09 -2.13
N ARG A 76 0.39 -18.69 -2.55
CA ARG A 76 -0.80 -17.96 -3.01
C ARG A 76 -1.40 -17.12 -1.88
N MET A 77 -1.49 -17.67 -0.67
CA MET A 77 -1.93 -16.91 0.50
C MET A 77 -1.04 -15.69 0.78
N LEU A 78 0.28 -15.85 0.67
CA LEU A 78 1.21 -14.72 0.81
C LEU A 78 0.98 -13.68 -0.30
N GLY A 79 0.78 -14.13 -1.54
CA GLY A 79 0.44 -13.27 -2.67
C GLY A 79 -0.86 -12.48 -2.44
N THR A 80 -1.89 -13.10 -1.90
CA THR A 80 -3.13 -12.42 -1.50
C THR A 80 -2.85 -11.35 -0.45
N ILE A 81 -2.03 -11.62 0.56
CA ILE A 81 -1.66 -10.62 1.58
C ILE A 81 -0.92 -9.44 0.93
N CYS A 82 0.02 -9.72 0.03
CA CYS A 82 0.74 -8.71 -0.71
C CYS A 82 -0.21 -7.83 -1.54
N GLN A 83 -1.10 -8.44 -2.34
CA GLN A 83 -2.06 -7.72 -3.19
C GLN A 83 -3.12 -6.97 -2.38
N SER A 84 -3.52 -7.47 -1.20
CA SER A 84 -4.45 -6.81 -0.29
C SER A 84 -3.96 -5.45 0.20
N GLY A 85 -2.64 -5.20 0.09
CA GLY A 85 -2.04 -3.91 0.40
C GLY A 85 -2.60 -2.77 -0.42
N MET A 86 -3.16 -3.01 -1.62
CA MET A 86 -3.75 -1.96 -2.44
C MET A 86 -5.01 -1.33 -1.80
N GLY A 87 -5.65 -2.01 -0.84
CA GLY A 87 -6.83 -1.51 -0.13
C GLY A 87 -8.11 -1.68 -0.94
N ILE A 88 -8.93 -0.62 -1.05
CA ILE A 88 -10.24 -0.64 -1.74
C ILE A 88 -10.16 -1.21 -3.16
N PRO A 89 -9.21 -0.82 -4.03
CA PRO A 89 -9.13 -1.33 -5.40
C PRO A 89 -9.04 -2.86 -5.46
N TYR A 90 -8.27 -3.49 -4.55
CA TYR A 90 -8.16 -4.94 -4.47
C TYR A 90 -9.52 -5.61 -4.19
N PHE A 91 -10.28 -5.08 -3.21
CA PHE A 91 -11.60 -5.61 -2.88
C PHE A 91 -12.62 -5.39 -4.00
N LEU A 92 -12.59 -4.23 -4.66
CA LEU A 92 -13.45 -3.95 -5.82
C LEU A 92 -13.17 -4.91 -6.97
N ALA A 93 -11.89 -5.22 -7.22
CA ALA A 93 -11.49 -6.19 -8.24
C ALA A 93 -12.04 -7.59 -7.95
N LYS A 94 -11.88 -8.02 -6.70
CA LYS A 94 -12.36 -9.31 -6.17
C LYS A 94 -13.88 -9.49 -6.27
N LEU A 95 -14.65 -8.40 -6.25
CA LEU A 95 -16.11 -8.44 -6.37
C LEU A 95 -16.62 -8.75 -7.79
N GLY A 96 -15.71 -9.00 -8.74
CA GLY A 96 -16.05 -9.55 -10.06
C GLY A 96 -15.66 -8.66 -11.24
N LEU A 97 -14.83 -7.64 -11.01
CA LEU A 97 -14.26 -6.85 -12.10
C LEU A 97 -13.09 -7.58 -12.77
N ASP A 98 -12.41 -8.47 -12.05
CA ASP A 98 -11.24 -9.15 -12.56
C ASP A 98 -11.42 -10.67 -12.53
N ARG A 99 -11.22 -11.27 -13.70
CA ARG A 99 -11.10 -12.71 -13.90
C ARG A 99 -9.89 -12.86 -14.82
N GLY A 100 -8.71 -12.96 -14.22
CA GLY A 100 -7.46 -13.09 -14.97
C GLY A 100 -7.61 -14.14 -16.07
N SER A 101 -7.04 -13.87 -17.25
CA SER A 101 -7.10 -14.76 -18.40
C SER A 101 -5.74 -15.44 -18.56
N PRO A 102 -5.56 -16.69 -18.10
CA PRO A 102 -4.26 -17.39 -18.18
C PRO A 102 -3.80 -17.65 -19.62
N LEU A 103 -4.68 -17.43 -20.60
CA LEU A 103 -4.39 -17.55 -22.03
C LEU A 103 -3.62 -16.35 -22.59
N ASN A 104 -3.52 -15.25 -21.84
CA ASN A 104 -2.79 -14.06 -22.26
C ASN A 104 -1.29 -14.21 -21.96
N ALA A 105 -0.43 -13.97 -22.95
CA ALA A 105 1.02 -13.95 -22.74
C ALA A 105 1.49 -12.91 -21.69
N SER A 106 0.67 -11.88 -21.43
CA SER A 106 0.94 -10.83 -20.47
C SER A 106 0.45 -11.12 -19.04
N TYR A 107 -0.21 -12.26 -18.83
CA TYR A 107 -0.86 -12.63 -17.56
C TYR A 107 0.10 -12.59 -16.36
N ASP A 108 1.28 -13.21 -16.50
CA ASP A 108 2.28 -13.28 -15.42
C ASP A 108 2.82 -11.88 -15.07
N TYR A 109 3.00 -11.03 -16.08
CA TYR A 109 3.43 -9.65 -15.90
C TYR A 109 2.35 -8.83 -15.18
N GLY A 110 1.09 -8.94 -15.58
CA GLY A 110 -0.03 -8.26 -14.93
C GLY A 110 -0.16 -8.63 -13.45
N THR A 111 -0.09 -9.93 -13.15
CA THR A 111 -0.12 -10.45 -11.77
C THR A 111 1.03 -9.88 -10.92
N THR A 112 2.21 -9.75 -11.52
CA THR A 112 3.39 -9.15 -10.89
C THR A 112 3.18 -7.67 -10.60
N TYR A 113 2.56 -6.90 -11.51
CA TYR A 113 2.21 -5.50 -11.25
C TYR A 113 1.22 -5.35 -10.08
N PHE A 114 0.22 -6.22 -9.96
CA PHE A 114 -0.68 -6.21 -8.79
C PHE A 114 0.07 -6.46 -7.48
N LEU A 115 0.99 -7.43 -7.48
CA LEU A 115 1.84 -7.70 -6.32
C LEU A 115 2.68 -6.48 -5.95
N ILE A 116 3.38 -5.89 -6.92
CA ILE A 116 4.25 -4.73 -6.70
C ILE A 116 3.44 -3.55 -6.16
N ALA A 117 2.27 -3.25 -6.75
CA ALA A 117 1.41 -2.16 -6.30
C ALA A 117 0.96 -2.36 -4.84
N GLY A 118 0.50 -3.56 -4.49
CA GLY A 118 0.09 -3.88 -3.12
C GLY A 118 1.24 -3.81 -2.12
N MET A 119 2.41 -4.34 -2.47
CA MET A 119 3.61 -4.29 -1.62
C MET A 119 4.12 -2.86 -1.41
N ILE A 120 4.13 -2.04 -2.46
CA ILE A 120 4.52 -0.62 -2.33
C ILE A 120 3.55 0.12 -1.41
N ASN A 121 2.23 -0.14 -1.49
CA ASN A 121 1.30 0.50 -0.57
C ASN A 121 1.50 0.06 0.88
N TRP A 122 1.86 -1.21 1.13
CA TRP A 122 2.28 -1.66 2.47
C TRP A 122 3.49 -0.88 3.00
N LEU A 123 4.50 -0.64 2.15
CA LEU A 123 5.67 0.17 2.52
C LEU A 123 5.28 1.62 2.81
N VAL A 124 4.35 2.19 2.03
CA VAL A 124 3.80 3.53 2.26
C VAL A 124 3.10 3.63 3.61
N VAL A 125 2.31 2.62 3.99
CA VAL A 125 1.68 2.56 5.32
C VAL A 125 2.73 2.58 6.44
N MET A 126 3.83 1.83 6.28
CA MET A 126 4.94 1.85 7.25
C MET A 126 5.66 3.20 7.30
N ASP A 127 5.88 3.86 6.16
CA ASP A 127 6.49 5.19 6.12
C ASP A 127 5.59 6.24 6.81
N ILE A 128 4.27 6.16 6.60
CA ILE A 128 3.30 7.04 7.27
C ILE A 128 3.26 6.81 8.78
N PHE A 129 3.39 5.56 9.22
CA PHE A 129 3.56 5.23 10.63
C PHE A 129 4.82 5.89 11.21
N ASP A 130 5.96 5.73 10.52
CA ASP A 130 7.24 6.33 10.95
C ASP A 130 7.16 7.86 11.05
N ILE A 131 6.52 8.53 10.08
CA ILE A 131 6.30 9.99 10.12
C ILE A 131 5.37 10.37 11.28
N SER A 132 4.31 9.60 11.52
CA SER A 132 3.33 9.89 12.58
C SER A 132 3.94 9.76 13.98
N VAL A 133 4.88 8.83 14.18
CA VAL A 133 5.59 8.62 15.45
C VAL A 133 6.82 9.56 15.58
N LYS A 134 7.00 10.49 14.63
CA LYS A 134 8.13 11.43 14.57
C LYS A 134 9.50 10.73 14.55
N ARG A 135 9.58 9.56 13.92
CA ARG A 135 10.86 8.87 13.67
C ARG A 135 11.64 9.54 12.52
N LYS A 136 10.97 10.31 11.67
CA LYS A 136 11.48 11.09 10.54
C LYS A 136 10.66 12.37 10.36
#